data_AF-A0A3R8LN91-F1
#
_entry.id   AF-A0A3R8LN91-F1
#
_cell.length_a   1.000
_cell.length_b   1.000
_cell.length_c   1.000
_cell.angle_alpha   90.00
_cell.angle_beta   90.00
_cell.angle_gamma   90.00
#
_symmetry.space_group_name_H-M   'P 1'
#
loop_
_entity.id
_entity.type
_entity.pdbx_description
1 polymer ?
#
loop_
_entity_poly.entity_id
_entity_poly.type
_entity_poly.pdbx_seq_one_letter_code
_entity_poly.pdbx_strand_id
1 'polypeptide(L)'
;MLRTELRAHPEAGVWNHEKSGARMSPEPDVRVGAVSGAAVCPKSGVRMRPKQSGSGLIEVLVAVVVLSVGLLSMLWAQTKSMGYQRTAEFRNMAAQIATEYADRMRANVAGADHYLSSYRYDPTQGFSRPNSGEKCHTATEVCSAAEMAESDQYDLRVMARNSMPGGDVLVTRGQNSGYDIWVVWIQPNVPGLDDPALSSAVFCPDDLKRDKHKPQCLQLGVSL
;
A
#
# COMPACT_ATOMS: atom_id res chain seq x y z
N MET A 1 -39.25 -18.27 -50.86
CA MET A 1 -39.18 -18.50 -49.41
C MET A 1 -37.73 -18.79 -49.04
N LEU A 2 -37.02 -17.82 -48.44
CA LEU A 2 -36.05 -18.00 -47.34
C LEU A 2 -35.33 -16.66 -47.13
N ARG A 3 -35.43 -16.17 -45.89
CA ARG A 3 -35.00 -14.87 -45.38
C ARG A 3 -33.49 -14.79 -45.29
N THR A 4 -32.97 -13.65 -45.74
CA THR A 4 -31.64 -13.11 -45.46
C THR A 4 -31.67 -12.45 -44.09
N GLU A 5 -30.93 -12.96 -43.11
CA GLU A 5 -30.75 -12.32 -41.80
C GLU A 5 -29.43 -11.54 -41.81
N LEU A 6 -29.50 -10.22 -42.01
CA LEU A 6 -28.43 -9.27 -41.75
C LEU A 6 -28.31 -9.06 -40.24
N ARG A 7 -27.15 -9.42 -39.64
CA ARG A 7 -26.80 -9.02 -38.27
C ARG A 7 -26.14 -7.64 -38.27
N ALA A 8 -26.77 -6.72 -37.57
CA ALA A 8 -26.31 -5.35 -37.33
C ALA A 8 -25.16 -5.28 -36.30
N HIS A 9 -24.28 -4.31 -36.49
CA HIS A 9 -23.24 -3.87 -35.55
C HIS A 9 -23.87 -3.12 -34.35
N PRO A 10 -23.29 -3.19 -33.14
CA PRO A 10 -23.68 -2.30 -32.05
C PRO A 10 -22.93 -0.96 -32.14
N GLU A 11 -23.69 0.13 -32.18
CA GLU A 11 -23.20 1.51 -32.11
C GLU A 11 -22.70 1.89 -30.71
N ALA A 12 -21.77 2.85 -30.69
CA ALA A 12 -21.17 3.43 -29.50
C ALA A 12 -22.19 4.20 -28.65
N GLY A 13 -22.27 3.86 -27.36
CA GLY A 13 -23.07 4.57 -26.38
C GLY A 13 -22.51 5.95 -26.04
N VAL A 14 -23.31 6.98 -26.28
CA VAL A 14 -23.12 8.37 -25.83
C VAL A 14 -23.53 8.45 -24.36
N TRP A 15 -22.63 8.94 -23.50
CA TRP A 15 -22.93 9.21 -22.08
C TRP A 15 -23.48 10.63 -21.92
N ASN A 16 -24.79 10.74 -21.68
CA ASN A 16 -25.43 12.02 -21.32
C ASN A 16 -25.22 12.31 -19.83
N HIS A 17 -24.36 13.27 -19.52
CA HIS A 17 -24.31 13.91 -18.20
C HIS A 17 -25.31 15.04 -18.14
N GLU A 18 -26.57 14.76 -17.80
CA GLU A 18 -27.42 15.84 -17.29
C GLU A 18 -28.55 15.36 -16.37
N LYS A 19 -28.68 16.09 -15.26
CA LYS A 19 -29.83 16.19 -14.33
C LYS A 19 -29.87 15.21 -13.15
N SER A 20 -29.17 15.57 -12.08
CA SER A 20 -29.61 15.27 -10.71
C SER A 20 -29.92 16.57 -9.98
N GLY A 21 -31.19 16.99 -10.03
CA GLY A 21 -31.72 18.07 -9.19
C GLY A 21 -32.31 17.48 -7.93
N ALA A 22 -31.67 17.71 -6.79
CA ALA A 22 -32.22 17.36 -5.48
C ALA A 22 -33.45 18.26 -5.19
N ARG A 23 -34.64 17.66 -5.16
CA ARG A 23 -35.89 18.31 -4.79
C ARG A 23 -36.06 18.20 -3.27
N MET A 24 -35.74 19.28 -2.56
CA MET A 24 -36.01 19.46 -1.13
C MET A 24 -37.53 19.48 -0.92
N SER A 25 -38.07 18.53 -0.17
CA SER A 25 -39.48 18.55 0.27
C SER A 25 -39.58 19.27 1.62
N PRO A 26 -40.58 20.14 1.86
CA PRO A 26 -40.78 20.77 3.16
C PRO A 26 -41.39 19.77 4.16
N GLU A 27 -40.92 19.86 5.41
CA GLU A 27 -41.37 19.06 6.56
C GLU A 27 -42.83 19.37 6.97
N PRO A 28 -43.54 18.43 7.62
CA PRO A 28 -44.90 18.66 8.09
C PRO A 28 -44.96 19.51 9.37
N ASP A 29 -45.92 20.42 9.37
CA ASP A 29 -46.32 21.37 10.42
C ASP A 29 -46.65 20.67 11.76
N VAL A 30 -45.90 20.99 12.82
CA VAL A 30 -46.17 20.52 14.18
C VAL A 30 -47.26 21.41 14.80
N ARG A 31 -48.48 20.88 14.95
CA ARG A 31 -49.55 21.56 15.69
C ARG A 31 -49.39 21.36 17.20
N VAL A 32 -49.24 22.47 17.93
CA VAL A 32 -49.25 22.50 19.40
C VAL A 32 -50.70 22.62 19.88
N GLY A 33 -51.20 21.61 20.59
CA GLY A 33 -52.49 21.63 21.26
C GLY A 33 -52.40 22.32 22.62
N ALA A 34 -53.32 23.24 22.91
CA ALA A 34 -53.44 23.87 24.22
C ALA A 34 -54.03 22.87 25.23
N VAL A 35 -53.24 22.51 26.25
CA VAL A 35 -53.72 21.77 27.42
C VAL A 35 -54.07 22.74 28.54
N SER A 36 -55.36 22.93 28.75
CA SER A 36 -55.93 23.55 29.95
C SER A 36 -55.93 22.52 31.07
N GLY A 37 -55.30 22.86 32.20
CA GLY A 37 -55.26 22.00 33.38
C GLY A 37 -54.37 22.59 34.46
N ALA A 38 -54.87 23.62 35.15
CA ALA A 38 -54.28 24.09 36.39
C ALA A 38 -54.47 23.01 37.48
N ALA A 39 -53.46 22.16 37.67
CA ALA A 39 -53.36 21.29 38.84
C ALA A 39 -52.47 21.97 39.89
N VAL A 40 -53.05 22.15 41.08
CA VAL A 40 -52.42 22.72 42.28
C VAL A 40 -51.18 21.89 42.67
N CYS A 41 -50.01 22.53 42.77
CA CYS A 41 -48.80 21.91 43.30
C CYS A 41 -48.85 21.87 44.85
N PRO A 42 -48.71 20.69 45.48
CA PRO A 42 -48.54 20.60 46.92
C PRO A 42 -47.16 21.13 47.34
N LYS A 43 -47.09 21.65 48.58
CA LYS A 43 -45.93 22.32 49.18
C LYS A 43 -44.63 21.53 49.02
N SER A 44 -43.60 22.22 48.57
CA SER A 44 -42.24 21.72 48.37
C SER A 44 -41.66 21.19 49.70
N GLY A 45 -41.67 19.88 49.88
CA GLY A 45 -40.89 19.23 50.92
C GLY A 45 -39.41 19.42 50.61
N VAL A 46 -38.65 19.98 51.55
CA VAL A 46 -37.19 20.10 51.45
C VAL A 46 -36.62 18.70 51.23
N ARG A 47 -36.27 18.39 49.97
CA ARG A 47 -35.60 17.16 49.60
C ARG A 47 -34.22 17.23 50.22
N MET A 48 -33.97 16.44 51.26
CA MET A 48 -32.62 16.30 51.80
C MET A 48 -31.70 15.91 50.64
N ARG A 49 -30.68 16.74 50.38
CA ARG A 49 -29.62 16.36 49.43
C ARG A 49 -29.05 15.02 49.90
N PRO A 50 -28.93 14.01 49.02
CA PRO A 50 -28.28 12.77 49.41
C PRO A 50 -26.89 13.13 49.95
N LYS A 51 -26.57 12.64 51.16
CA LYS A 51 -25.21 12.70 51.68
C LYS A 51 -24.33 11.98 50.66
N GLN A 52 -23.35 12.68 50.11
CA GLN A 52 -22.28 12.10 49.31
C GLN A 52 -21.61 11.02 50.17
N SER A 53 -21.96 9.75 49.93
CA SER A 53 -21.33 8.63 50.61
C SER A 53 -19.93 8.50 50.05
N GLY A 54 -18.93 8.78 50.88
CA GLY A 54 -17.52 8.75 50.51
C GLY A 54 -17.06 7.33 50.18
N SER A 55 -17.19 6.93 48.91
CA SER A 55 -16.41 5.86 48.26
C SER A 55 -15.33 6.44 47.32
N GLY A 56 -15.04 7.74 47.41
CA GLY A 56 -14.22 8.42 46.40
C GLY A 56 -12.80 7.86 46.25
N LEU A 57 -12.18 7.36 47.32
CA LEU A 57 -10.79 6.89 47.23
C LEU A 57 -10.68 5.50 46.57
N ILE A 58 -11.60 4.56 46.87
CA ILE A 58 -11.61 3.24 46.23
C ILE A 58 -12.10 3.32 44.78
N GLU A 59 -13.05 4.22 44.50
CA GLU A 59 -13.59 4.44 43.15
C GLU A 59 -12.54 5.01 42.20
N VAL A 60 -11.76 6.01 42.66
CA VAL A 60 -10.63 6.54 41.88
C VAL A 60 -9.54 5.49 41.70
N LEU A 61 -9.26 4.65 42.71
CA LEU A 61 -8.28 3.56 42.60
C LEU A 61 -8.68 2.53 41.55
N VAL A 62 -9.95 2.12 41.54
CA VAL A 62 -10.49 1.22 40.52
C VAL A 62 -10.47 1.88 39.14
N ALA A 63 -10.85 3.15 39.02
CA ALA A 63 -10.79 3.87 37.75
C ALA A 63 -9.36 3.94 37.18
N VAL A 64 -8.35 4.21 38.01
CA VAL A 64 -6.93 4.21 37.61
C VAL A 64 -6.47 2.81 37.18
N VAL A 65 -6.91 1.76 37.87
CA VAL A 65 -6.59 0.37 37.47
C VAL A 65 -7.21 0.02 36.12
N VAL A 66 -8.49 0.31 35.90
CA VAL A 66 -9.17 0.05 34.62
C VAL A 66 -8.53 0.86 33.48
N LEU A 67 -8.23 2.13 33.72
CA LEU A 67 -7.57 3.00 32.75
C LEU A 67 -6.16 2.52 32.41
N SER A 68 -5.37 2.09 33.40
CA SER A 68 -4.01 1.58 33.15
C SER A 68 -4.02 0.27 32.33
N VAL A 69 -4.96 -0.65 32.61
CA VAL A 69 -5.15 -1.86 31.79
C VAL A 69 -5.60 -1.52 30.36
N GLY A 70 -6.49 -0.53 30.21
CA GLY A 70 -6.93 -0.04 28.89
C GLY A 70 -5.79 0.55 28.06
N LEU A 71 -4.96 1.41 28.67
CA LEU A 71 -3.80 2.01 28.00
C LEU A 71 -2.72 0.98 27.65
N LEU A 72 -2.48 -0.01 28.53
CA LEU A 72 -1.57 -1.08 28.22
C LEU A 72 -2.07 -1.85 26.99
N SER A 73 -3.35 -2.23 26.95
CA SER A 73 -3.96 -2.92 25.80
C SER A 73 -3.78 -2.16 24.48
N MET A 74 -3.92 -0.83 24.49
CA MET A 74 -3.70 0.01 23.31
C MET A 74 -2.24 0.02 22.84
N LEU A 75 -1.27 0.08 23.77
CA LEU A 75 0.15 0.03 23.43
C LEU A 75 0.54 -1.30 22.78
N TRP A 76 -0.05 -2.41 23.22
CA TRP A 76 0.15 -3.73 22.59
C TRP A 76 -0.39 -3.77 21.15
N ALA A 77 -1.55 -3.16 20.87
CA ALA A 77 -2.05 -3.05 19.50
C ALA A 77 -1.16 -2.15 18.62
N GLN A 78 -0.63 -1.05 19.20
CA GLN A 78 0.23 -0.12 18.49
C GLN A 78 1.52 -0.80 17.98
N THR A 79 2.15 -1.67 18.76
CA THR A 79 3.38 -2.38 18.34
C THR A 79 3.13 -3.30 17.15
N LYS A 80 1.98 -3.99 17.12
CA LYS A 80 1.58 -4.80 15.96
C LYS A 80 1.34 -3.92 14.73
N SER A 81 0.63 -2.80 14.88
CA SER A 81 0.37 -1.86 13.78
C SER A 81 1.65 -1.34 13.12
N MET A 82 2.69 -1.05 13.91
CA MET A 82 3.99 -0.61 13.37
C MET A 82 4.57 -1.62 12.38
N GLY A 83 4.34 -2.93 12.59
CA GLY A 83 4.81 -3.97 11.70
C GLY A 83 4.18 -3.93 10.31
N TYR A 84 2.86 -3.75 10.30
CA TYR A 84 2.09 -3.56 9.07
C TYR A 84 2.50 -2.28 8.34
N GLN A 85 2.71 -1.18 9.08
CA GLN A 85 3.16 0.09 8.49
C GLN A 85 4.51 -0.06 7.80
N ARG A 86 5.52 -0.66 8.44
CA ARG A 86 6.84 -0.89 7.82
C ARG A 86 6.77 -1.80 6.59
N THR A 87 5.96 -2.85 6.65
CA THR A 87 5.78 -3.75 5.50
C THR A 87 5.13 -3.02 4.32
N ALA A 88 4.13 -2.17 4.60
CA ALA A 88 3.49 -1.33 3.59
C ALA A 88 4.46 -0.29 3.01
N GLU A 89 5.30 0.32 3.84
CA GLU A 89 6.36 1.23 3.39
C GLU A 89 7.31 0.56 2.39
N PHE A 90 7.84 -0.63 2.72
CA PHE A 90 8.74 -1.35 1.80
C PHE A 90 8.04 -1.79 0.52
N ARG A 91 6.78 -2.26 0.60
CA ARG A 91 6.01 -2.58 -0.61
C ARG A 91 5.76 -1.35 -1.49
N ASN A 92 5.54 -0.19 -0.89
CA ASN A 92 5.38 1.06 -1.63
C ASN A 92 6.70 1.50 -2.28
N MET A 93 7.83 1.42 -1.56
CA MET A 93 9.15 1.68 -2.13
C MET A 93 9.45 0.72 -3.29
N ALA A 94 9.17 -0.57 -3.11
CA ALA A 94 9.34 -1.58 -4.15
C ALA A 94 8.47 -1.28 -5.39
N ALA A 95 7.21 -0.89 -5.21
CA ALA A 95 6.33 -0.51 -6.31
C ALA A 95 6.83 0.73 -7.08
N GLN A 96 7.36 1.74 -6.36
CA GLN A 96 7.96 2.93 -6.96
C GLN A 96 9.20 2.57 -7.78
N ILE A 97 10.12 1.77 -7.22
CA ILE A 97 11.32 1.30 -7.93
C ILE A 97 10.94 0.46 -9.16
N ALA A 98 9.96 -0.44 -9.02
CA ALA A 98 9.49 -1.26 -10.15
C ALA A 98 8.94 -0.38 -11.29
N THR A 99 8.18 0.67 -10.94
CA THR A 99 7.61 1.60 -11.91
C THR A 99 8.70 2.42 -12.59
N GLU A 100 9.67 2.95 -11.83
CA GLU A 100 10.81 3.67 -12.41
C GLU A 100 11.63 2.77 -13.35
N TYR A 101 11.82 1.51 -12.96
CA TYR A 101 12.48 0.52 -13.81
C TYR A 101 11.70 0.29 -15.10
N ALA A 102 10.38 0.08 -15.01
CA ALA A 102 9.53 -0.11 -16.18
C ALA A 102 9.56 1.09 -17.13
N ASP A 103 9.57 2.31 -16.59
CA ASP A 103 9.59 3.54 -17.38
C ASP A 103 10.94 3.71 -18.10
N ARG A 104 12.06 3.37 -17.46
CA ARG A 104 13.39 3.33 -18.11
C ARG A 104 13.45 2.28 -19.23
N MET A 105 12.90 1.08 -19.02
CA MET A 105 12.81 0.07 -20.08
C MET A 105 11.95 0.54 -21.27
N ARG A 106 10.83 1.22 -21.02
CA ARG A 106 9.98 1.82 -22.08
C ARG A 106 10.66 2.98 -22.79
N ALA A 107 11.52 3.73 -22.12
CA ALA A 107 12.30 4.78 -22.76
C ALA A 107 13.41 4.20 -23.66
N ASN A 108 13.90 2.99 -23.36
CA ASN A 108 14.97 2.30 -24.07
C ASN A 108 14.53 0.95 -24.66
N VAL A 109 13.46 0.96 -25.46
CA VAL A 109 12.91 -0.27 -26.08
C VAL A 109 13.94 -0.98 -26.97
N ALA A 110 14.81 -0.23 -27.65
CA ALA A 110 15.88 -0.79 -28.48
C ALA A 110 16.89 -1.64 -27.68
N GLY A 111 17.00 -1.41 -26.37
CA GLY A 111 17.88 -2.12 -25.44
C GLY A 111 17.15 -3.11 -24.54
N ALA A 112 15.88 -3.42 -24.78
CA ALA A 112 15.04 -4.19 -23.87
C ALA A 112 15.65 -5.51 -23.36
N ASP A 113 16.24 -6.30 -24.25
CA ASP A 113 16.86 -7.58 -23.89
C ASP A 113 18.13 -7.41 -23.03
N HIS A 114 18.76 -6.23 -23.06
CA HIS A 114 19.93 -5.94 -22.21
C HIS A 114 19.55 -5.70 -20.74
N TYR A 115 18.28 -5.48 -20.41
CA TYR A 115 17.81 -5.39 -19.02
C TYR A 115 17.69 -6.75 -18.33
N LEU A 116 17.74 -7.86 -19.07
CA LEU A 116 17.61 -9.21 -18.51
C LEU A 116 18.76 -9.51 -17.52
N SER A 117 18.39 -9.91 -16.31
CA SER A 117 19.38 -10.17 -15.26
C SER A 117 20.13 -11.47 -15.50
N SER A 118 21.46 -11.37 -15.58
CA SER A 118 22.38 -12.51 -15.71
C SER A 118 23.05 -12.91 -14.39
N TYR A 119 22.71 -12.24 -13.28
CA TYR A 119 23.26 -12.46 -11.95
C TYR A 119 22.26 -13.12 -11.01
N ARG A 120 22.78 -13.70 -9.92
CA ARG A 120 21.97 -14.21 -8.81
C ARG A 120 21.85 -13.14 -7.73
N TYR A 121 20.69 -13.06 -7.09
CA TYR A 121 20.49 -12.24 -5.90
C TYR A 121 21.46 -12.64 -4.78
N ASP A 122 22.17 -11.64 -4.25
CA ASP A 122 22.99 -11.76 -3.05
C ASP A 122 22.88 -10.45 -2.23
N PRO A 123 22.27 -10.48 -1.04
CA PRO A 123 22.09 -9.29 -0.20
C PRO A 123 23.38 -8.82 0.49
N THR A 124 24.48 -9.57 0.37
CA THR A 124 25.78 -9.23 0.96
C THR A 124 26.77 -8.68 -0.06
N GLN A 125 26.54 -8.95 -1.35
CA GLN A 125 27.40 -8.41 -2.40
C GLN A 125 27.00 -6.99 -2.76
N GLY A 126 28.03 -6.18 -3.05
CA GLY A 126 27.87 -4.87 -3.67
C GLY A 126 27.72 -4.98 -5.18
N PHE A 127 27.39 -3.86 -5.81
CA PHE A 127 27.26 -3.78 -7.27
C PHE A 127 28.50 -3.12 -7.86
N SER A 128 29.00 -3.69 -8.96
CA SER A 128 30.05 -3.08 -9.75
C SER A 128 29.42 -2.15 -10.77
N ARG A 129 29.96 -0.92 -10.86
CA ARG A 129 29.54 0.04 -11.87
C ARG A 129 29.94 -0.46 -13.27
N PRO A 130 29.10 -0.29 -14.30
CA PRO A 130 29.46 -0.71 -15.65
C PRO A 130 30.68 0.09 -16.14
N ASN A 131 31.57 -0.59 -16.86
CA ASN A 131 32.81 0.01 -17.37
C ASN A 131 32.57 0.92 -18.58
N SER A 132 31.47 0.71 -19.30
CA SER A 132 30.97 1.51 -20.42
C SER A 132 29.65 2.15 -20.01
N GLY A 133 29.41 3.40 -20.43
CA GLY A 133 28.16 4.09 -20.13
C GLY A 133 28.02 4.62 -18.70
N GLU A 134 29.12 4.81 -17.97
CA GLU A 134 29.11 5.35 -16.59
C GLU A 134 28.36 6.70 -16.48
N LYS A 135 28.32 7.45 -17.58
CA LYS A 135 27.67 8.77 -17.68
C LYS A 135 26.48 8.79 -18.65
N CYS A 136 25.82 7.66 -18.90
CA CYS A 136 24.63 7.64 -19.76
C CYS A 136 23.49 8.55 -19.29
N HIS A 137 23.50 8.94 -18.02
CA HIS A 137 22.54 9.86 -17.43
C HIS A 137 23.00 11.33 -17.44
N THR A 138 24.09 11.66 -18.13
CA THR A 138 24.55 13.05 -18.31
C THR A 138 24.38 13.50 -19.76
N ALA A 139 24.26 14.81 -19.97
CA ALA A 139 24.11 15.39 -21.31
C ALA A 139 25.40 15.36 -22.16
N THR A 140 26.46 14.68 -21.70
CA THR A 140 27.82 14.77 -22.28
C THR A 140 28.27 13.52 -23.02
N GLU A 141 27.51 12.43 -22.94
CA GLU A 141 27.87 11.14 -23.53
C GLU A 141 26.69 10.58 -24.33
N VAL A 142 26.97 10.04 -25.53
CA VAL A 142 25.98 9.33 -26.33
C VAL A 142 26.17 7.85 -26.08
N CYS A 143 25.25 7.23 -25.37
CA CYS A 143 25.28 5.81 -25.07
C CYS A 143 24.51 4.99 -26.10
N SER A 144 25.00 3.79 -26.38
CA SER A 144 24.22 2.76 -27.06
C SER A 144 23.07 2.29 -26.18
N ALA A 145 22.07 1.64 -26.79
CA ALA A 145 20.93 1.08 -26.08
C ALA A 145 21.34 0.02 -25.02
N ALA A 146 22.43 -0.72 -25.28
CA ALA A 146 22.99 -1.68 -24.34
C ALA A 146 23.64 -0.99 -23.14
N GLU A 147 24.47 0.03 -23.37
CA GLU A 147 25.14 0.79 -22.30
C GLU A 147 24.13 1.53 -21.41
N MET A 148 23.06 2.08 -21.99
CA MET A 148 21.96 2.68 -21.21
C MET A 148 21.30 1.64 -20.29
N ALA A 149 21.02 0.44 -20.79
CA ALA A 149 20.41 -0.62 -19.99
C ALA A 149 21.30 -1.13 -18.86
N GLU A 150 22.62 -1.22 -19.07
CA GLU A 150 23.58 -1.59 -18.03
C GLU A 150 23.71 -0.51 -16.95
N SER A 151 23.71 0.78 -17.35
CA SER A 151 23.72 1.91 -16.42
C SER A 151 22.45 1.98 -15.58
N ASP A 152 21.27 1.86 -16.23
CA ASP A 152 19.98 1.83 -15.55
C ASP A 152 19.88 0.68 -14.53
N GLN A 153 20.34 -0.52 -14.91
CA GLN A 153 20.42 -1.66 -14.01
C GLN A 153 21.25 -1.33 -12.77
N TYR A 154 22.44 -0.78 -12.95
CA TYR A 154 23.29 -0.41 -11.82
C TYR A 154 22.61 0.61 -10.90
N ASP A 155 22.09 1.70 -11.45
CA ASP A 155 21.46 2.77 -10.69
C ASP A 155 20.25 2.28 -9.89
N LEU A 156 19.38 1.49 -10.51
CA LEU A 156 18.17 0.98 -9.85
C LEU A 156 18.49 -0.07 -8.80
N ARG A 157 19.51 -0.91 -9.02
CA ARG A 157 19.97 -1.86 -8.00
C ARG A 157 20.55 -1.13 -6.80
N VAL A 158 21.39 -0.12 -7.02
CA VAL A 158 21.93 0.74 -5.96
C VAL A 158 20.80 1.44 -5.20
N MET A 159 19.82 1.98 -5.92
CA MET A 159 18.63 2.60 -5.32
C MET A 159 17.89 1.59 -4.43
N ALA A 160 17.58 0.40 -4.94
CA ALA A 160 16.90 -0.65 -4.17
C ALA A 160 17.67 -1.04 -2.90
N ARG A 161 18.99 -1.23 -3.01
CA ARG A 161 19.85 -1.59 -1.87
C ARG A 161 19.96 -0.49 -0.82
N ASN A 162 19.89 0.78 -1.23
CA ASN A 162 19.93 1.93 -0.32
C ASN A 162 18.57 2.22 0.32
N SER A 163 17.47 1.93 -0.37
CA SER A 163 16.11 2.15 0.13
C SER A 163 15.60 1.03 1.03
N MET A 164 16.05 -0.22 0.82
CA MET A 164 15.54 -1.39 1.52
C MET A 164 16.67 -2.34 1.97
N PRO A 165 16.54 -2.99 3.15
CA PRO A 165 17.52 -3.98 3.59
C PRO A 165 17.66 -5.13 2.59
N GLY A 166 18.87 -5.37 2.11
CA GLY A 166 19.12 -6.40 1.10
C GLY A 166 18.40 -6.15 -0.23
N GLY A 167 17.98 -4.90 -0.51
CA GLY A 167 17.23 -4.57 -1.72
C GLY A 167 17.99 -4.91 -3.00
N ASP A 168 17.31 -5.47 -3.99
CA ASP A 168 17.84 -5.67 -5.34
C ASP A 168 16.67 -5.69 -6.34
N VAL A 169 16.99 -5.58 -7.62
CA VAL A 169 16.04 -5.73 -8.72
C VAL A 169 16.52 -6.82 -9.66
N LEU A 170 15.61 -7.60 -10.23
CA LEU A 170 15.91 -8.62 -11.22
C LEU A 170 14.87 -8.57 -12.33
N VAL A 171 15.28 -8.75 -13.57
CA VAL A 171 14.39 -8.79 -14.72
C VAL A 171 14.48 -10.16 -15.37
N THR A 172 13.32 -10.78 -15.56
CA THR A 172 13.18 -12.06 -16.26
C THR A 172 12.27 -11.88 -17.47
N ARG A 173 12.33 -12.81 -18.42
CA ARG A 173 11.31 -12.85 -19.47
C ARG A 173 9.97 -13.22 -18.87
N GLY A 174 8.96 -12.40 -19.17
CA GLY A 174 7.58 -12.65 -18.79
C GLY A 174 6.82 -13.40 -19.87
N GLN A 175 5.52 -13.54 -19.65
CA GLN A 175 4.63 -14.17 -20.63
C GLN A 175 4.39 -13.24 -21.83
N ASN A 176 4.05 -13.81 -22.99
CA ASN A 176 3.66 -13.07 -24.21
C ASN A 176 4.69 -12.03 -24.71
N SER A 177 5.99 -12.36 -24.66
CA SER A 177 7.09 -11.47 -25.06
C SER A 177 7.25 -10.20 -24.19
N GLY A 178 6.63 -10.16 -23.01
CA GLY A 178 6.87 -9.12 -22.01
C GLY A 178 8.08 -9.42 -21.12
N TYR A 179 8.35 -8.49 -20.20
CA TYR A 179 9.39 -8.59 -19.17
C TYR A 179 8.73 -8.55 -17.79
N ASP A 180 9.25 -9.33 -16.86
CA ASP A 180 8.85 -9.30 -15.46
C ASP A 180 9.96 -8.70 -14.61
N ILE A 181 9.63 -7.59 -13.94
CA ILE A 181 10.52 -6.90 -13.02
C ILE A 181 10.20 -7.40 -11.61
N TRP A 182 11.22 -7.96 -10.95
CA TRP A 182 11.18 -8.44 -9.59
C TRP A 182 11.96 -7.49 -8.71
N VAL A 183 11.28 -6.81 -7.80
CA VAL A 183 11.92 -6.06 -6.72
C VAL A 183 11.95 -6.93 -5.49
N VAL A 184 13.12 -7.11 -4.89
CA VAL A 184 13.32 -8.00 -3.75
C VAL A 184 13.93 -7.26 -2.58
N TRP A 185 13.56 -7.64 -1.36
CA TRP A 185 14.13 -7.07 -0.12
C TRP A 185 14.05 -8.06 1.03
N ILE A 186 14.82 -7.83 2.09
CA ILE A 186 14.76 -8.61 3.32
C ILE A 186 13.89 -7.88 4.33
N GLN A 187 12.94 -8.60 4.91
CA GLN A 187 12.16 -8.08 6.02
C GLN A 187 13.00 -8.13 7.30
N PRO A 188 13.18 -6.99 8.02
CA PRO A 188 13.98 -6.99 9.23
C PRO A 188 13.30 -7.83 10.32
N ASN A 189 14.09 -8.63 11.03
CA ASN A 189 13.61 -9.48 12.13
C ASN A 189 13.41 -8.63 13.40
N VAL A 190 12.28 -7.95 13.48
CA VAL A 190 11.87 -7.15 14.65
C VAL A 190 10.49 -7.58 15.15
N PRO A 191 10.21 -7.48 16.46
CA PRO A 191 8.91 -7.87 17.02
C PRO A 191 7.76 -7.15 16.33
N GLY A 192 6.76 -7.90 15.87
CA GLY A 192 5.61 -7.37 15.13
C GLY A 192 5.75 -7.45 13.60
N LEU A 193 6.95 -7.70 13.06
CA LEU A 193 7.18 -8.04 11.64
C LEU A 193 7.38 -9.56 11.42
N ASP A 194 7.39 -10.36 12.48
CA ASP A 194 7.56 -11.82 12.45
C ASP A 194 6.30 -12.60 12.02
N ASP A 195 5.21 -11.89 11.71
CA ASP A 195 3.94 -12.49 11.28
C ASP A 195 4.06 -13.09 9.87
N PRO A 196 3.86 -14.41 9.68
CA PRO A 196 3.90 -15.03 8.37
C PRO A 196 2.86 -14.46 7.40
N ALA A 197 1.77 -13.85 7.89
CA ALA A 197 0.77 -13.20 7.05
C ALA A 197 1.30 -11.94 6.35
N LEU A 198 2.37 -11.33 6.87
CA LEU A 198 3.04 -10.19 6.23
C LEU A 198 3.98 -10.62 5.08
N SER A 199 4.34 -11.90 5.03
CA SER A 199 5.31 -12.41 4.07
C SER A 199 4.72 -12.55 2.66
N SER A 200 5.42 -11.95 1.71
CA SER A 200 5.28 -12.09 0.26
C SER A 200 6.23 -13.12 -0.36
N ALA A 201 7.03 -13.83 0.44
CA ALA A 201 8.03 -14.78 -0.06
C ALA A 201 7.43 -15.90 -0.95
N VAL A 202 6.14 -16.22 -0.77
CA VAL A 202 5.42 -17.20 -1.60
C VAL A 202 5.32 -16.75 -3.07
N PHE A 203 5.28 -15.44 -3.31
CA PHE A 203 5.15 -14.86 -4.65
C PHE A 203 6.51 -14.68 -5.36
N CYS A 204 7.62 -14.91 -4.68
CA CYS A 204 8.94 -14.87 -5.31
C CYS A 204 9.09 -15.93 -6.41
N PRO A 205 10.04 -15.77 -7.35
CA PRO A 205 10.52 -16.85 -8.21
C PRO A 205 11.11 -18.01 -7.41
N ASP A 206 11.11 -19.22 -7.96
CA ASP A 206 11.55 -20.43 -7.24
C ASP A 206 13.02 -20.36 -6.77
N ASP A 207 13.90 -19.72 -7.55
CA ASP A 207 15.30 -19.52 -7.18
C ASP A 207 15.46 -18.66 -5.92
N LEU A 208 14.58 -17.66 -5.76
CA LEU A 208 14.56 -16.75 -4.62
C LEU A 208 13.84 -17.38 -3.41
N LYS A 209 12.82 -18.22 -3.62
CA LYS A 209 12.19 -18.99 -2.53
C LYS A 209 13.17 -19.91 -1.81
N ARG A 210 14.13 -20.46 -2.55
CA ARG A 210 15.17 -21.36 -2.03
C ARG A 210 16.38 -20.62 -1.46
N ASP A 211 16.41 -19.29 -1.55
CA ASP A 211 17.50 -18.51 -1.00
C ASP A 211 17.51 -18.57 0.53
N LYS A 212 18.70 -18.67 1.12
CA LYS A 212 18.88 -18.76 2.57
C LYS A 212 18.33 -17.55 3.33
N HIS A 213 18.26 -16.38 2.69
CA HIS A 213 17.80 -15.15 3.31
C HIS A 213 16.28 -14.95 3.22
N LYS A 214 15.56 -15.80 2.49
CA LYS A 214 14.08 -15.78 2.33
C LYS A 214 13.54 -14.36 2.06
N PRO A 215 13.93 -13.74 0.93
CA PRO A 215 13.51 -12.38 0.63
C PRO A 215 12.00 -12.29 0.40
N GLN A 216 11.51 -11.07 0.53
CA GLN A 216 10.21 -10.59 0.09
C GLN A 216 10.31 -10.15 -1.36
N CYS A 217 9.24 -10.30 -2.14
CA CYS A 217 9.25 -9.98 -3.57
C CYS A 217 7.99 -9.23 -3.99
N LEU A 218 8.16 -8.31 -4.94
CA LEU A 218 7.10 -7.64 -5.67
C LEU A 218 7.38 -7.79 -7.17
N GLN A 219 6.37 -8.21 -7.92
CA GLN A 219 6.44 -8.38 -9.37
C GLN A 219 5.70 -7.25 -10.08
N LEU A 220 6.30 -6.72 -11.14
CA LEU A 220 5.62 -5.86 -12.11
C LEU A 220 5.91 -6.37 -13.53
N GLY A 221 4.86 -6.76 -14.24
CA GLY A 221 4.94 -7.12 -15.65
C GLY A 221 4.95 -5.88 -16.55
N VAL A 222 5.79 -5.89 -17.57
CA VAL A 222 5.97 -4.81 -18.54
C VAL A 222 5.85 -5.37 -19.96
N SER A 223 4.98 -4.75 -20.75
CA SER A 223 4.97 -4.90 -22.21
C SER A 223 5.65 -3.66 -22.81
N LEU A 224 6.54 -3.88 -23.77
CA LEU A 224 7.24 -2.84 -24.53
C LEU A 224 6.66 -2.71 -25.94
#